data_AF-A0A179EPJ8-F1
#
_entry.id   AF-A0A179EPJ8-F1
#
_cell.length_a   1.000
_cell.length_b   1.000
_cell.length_c   1.000
_cell.angle_alpha   90.00
_cell.angle_beta   90.00
_cell.angle_gamma   90.00
#
_symmetry.space_group_name_H-M   'P 1'
#
loop_
_entity.id
_entity.type
_entity.pdbx_description
1 polymer ?
#
loop_
_entity_poly.entity_id
_entity_poly.type
_entity_poly.pdbx_seq_one_letter_code
_entity_poly.pdbx_strand_id
1 'polypeptide(L)'
;MDIQPIYWSERQRLHNESRKMEQPFPFFNEQQKSRDSFWQTAKKKNAWRVKAGKLVLYFEKKTGEASESDHLVITNVLANESFRQWRQLFTLLESCARYFLKSACQFSFSQPLSSQMTELFIQFGYQTVDTRTTQWVKNVSGKSAVVFGGGGAHGAYQIGVWKALQEAGFSIEIITGTSVGAINGVLMLQGDLDQAEFLWTNLSTNQILAVPENVPLTDLRQQLLTDIRRMTKTAVLTRGISSQPLEELLRKSLDLKSIVQKTKPQLFTVTTKIPEMIEKVVPIQKMPPEQIPEWIVASASFYPAMAYKKIDKDRYIDGGYKNNLPVDVAIEQGATEAFVVDVQGPGITKRVKKPLGFVEWRCRSLWTLGTFLIFDGQRNSMNLQLGYLETKKQLHQYEGHWYTFDSTVLAEKIWKKFLRTLAKEKNLELSFFYDVKFWENLRNVYKDRVVIETCGLAMLELLAKQMYLLPNKVYQVSEMITLIREKEQRPFTEIVTNEIGLLSMEEWWSSSREQRLEQKLTELAKELYASTKEKVQTLLKEQPLNTLFVLYAHYLKEEQEWHKNFPMKS
;
A
#
# COMPACT_ATOMS: atom_id res chain seq x y z
N MET A 1 -7.71 -12.30 4.91
CA MET A 1 -7.51 -13.02 3.64
C MET A 1 -6.23 -12.48 3.02
N ASP A 2 -5.46 -13.30 2.31
CA ASP A 2 -4.21 -12.89 1.66
C ASP A 2 -4.24 -13.34 0.19
N ILE A 3 -4.33 -12.39 -0.74
CA ILE A 3 -4.44 -12.63 -2.18
C ILE A 3 -3.13 -12.19 -2.84
N GLN A 4 -2.49 -13.10 -3.59
CA GLN A 4 -1.16 -12.83 -4.16
C GLN A 4 -0.98 -13.49 -5.54
N PRO A 5 -0.25 -12.85 -6.46
CA PRO A 5 0.14 -13.47 -7.72
C PRO A 5 1.18 -14.56 -7.48
N ILE A 6 1.09 -15.63 -8.26
CA ILE A 6 2.05 -16.76 -8.27
C ILE A 6 2.89 -16.70 -9.53
N TYR A 7 4.20 -16.80 -9.35
CA TYR A 7 5.18 -16.75 -10.44
C TYR A 7 5.74 -18.13 -10.74
N TRP A 8 6.25 -18.32 -11.95
CA TRP A 8 6.80 -19.60 -12.38
C TRP A 8 8.00 -20.04 -11.55
N SER A 9 8.89 -19.11 -11.16
CA SER A 9 10.06 -19.40 -10.33
C SER A 9 9.71 -20.06 -8.99
N GLU A 10 8.49 -19.88 -8.49
CA GLU A 10 8.06 -20.46 -7.21
C GLU A 10 7.65 -21.92 -7.30
N ARG A 11 7.56 -22.48 -8.52
CA ARG A 11 7.21 -23.89 -8.74
C ARG A 11 8.10 -24.84 -7.95
N GLN A 12 9.39 -24.56 -7.87
CA GLN A 12 10.32 -25.39 -7.11
C GLN A 12 10.04 -25.35 -5.61
N ARG A 13 9.76 -24.16 -5.05
CA ARG A 13 9.44 -23.99 -3.64
C ARG A 13 8.09 -24.60 -3.27
N LEU A 14 7.12 -24.50 -4.16
CA LEU A 14 5.77 -25.03 -3.99
C LEU A 14 5.62 -26.47 -4.47
N HIS A 15 6.71 -27.17 -4.81
CA HIS A 15 6.67 -28.51 -5.42
C HIS A 15 5.85 -29.51 -4.61
N ASN A 16 6.13 -29.61 -3.30
CA ASN A 16 5.44 -30.53 -2.40
C ASN A 16 3.95 -30.17 -2.22
N GLU A 17 3.63 -28.87 -2.10
CA GLU A 17 2.25 -28.40 -2.03
C GLU A 17 1.51 -28.70 -3.33
N SER A 18 2.15 -28.46 -4.49
CA SER A 18 1.55 -28.61 -5.81
C SER A 18 1.12 -30.04 -6.12
N ARG A 19 1.85 -31.04 -5.60
CA ARG A 19 1.51 -32.47 -5.73
C ARG A 19 0.26 -32.88 -4.93
N LYS A 20 -0.13 -32.07 -3.95
CA LYS A 20 -1.29 -32.30 -3.07
C LYS A 20 -2.49 -31.41 -3.41
N MET A 21 -2.36 -30.54 -4.41
CA MET A 21 -3.44 -29.66 -4.85
C MET A 21 -4.48 -30.46 -5.64
N GLU A 22 -5.75 -30.35 -5.28
CA GLU A 22 -6.86 -31.03 -5.94
C GLU A 22 -7.76 -30.02 -6.64
N GLN A 23 -8.35 -30.39 -7.79
CA GLN A 23 -9.32 -29.54 -8.47
C GLN A 23 -10.70 -29.80 -7.85
N PRO A 24 -11.30 -28.81 -7.16
CA PRO A 24 -12.63 -28.99 -6.59
C PRO A 24 -13.71 -29.01 -7.68
N PHE A 25 -13.45 -28.41 -8.84
CA PHE A 25 -14.38 -28.34 -9.96
C PHE A 25 -13.81 -29.04 -11.20
N PRO A 26 -14.67 -29.59 -12.09
CA PRO A 26 -14.25 -30.32 -13.28
C PRO A 26 -13.84 -29.37 -14.42
N PHE A 27 -12.84 -28.52 -14.21
CA PHE A 27 -12.28 -27.70 -15.29
C PHE A 27 -11.55 -28.55 -16.32
N PHE A 28 -10.90 -29.63 -15.84
CA PHE A 28 -10.14 -30.57 -16.64
C PHE A 28 -10.51 -32.01 -16.27
N ASN A 29 -10.45 -32.90 -17.26
CA ASN A 29 -10.72 -34.33 -17.04
C ASN A 29 -9.69 -35.03 -16.14
N GLU A 30 -8.48 -34.48 -16.03
CA GLU A 30 -7.38 -35.05 -15.25
C GLU A 30 -6.77 -34.02 -14.30
N GLN A 31 -6.50 -34.44 -13.07
CA GLN A 31 -5.88 -33.60 -12.04
C GLN A 31 -4.52 -33.04 -12.47
N GLN A 32 -3.71 -33.84 -13.16
CA GLN A 32 -2.38 -33.45 -13.61
C GLN A 32 -2.46 -32.34 -14.67
N LYS A 33 -3.44 -32.41 -15.60
CA LYS A 33 -3.67 -31.36 -16.61
C LYS A 33 -4.06 -30.02 -15.97
N SER A 34 -4.89 -30.04 -14.93
CA SER A 34 -5.22 -28.82 -14.16
C SER A 34 -3.98 -28.20 -13.51
N ARG A 35 -3.12 -29.01 -12.88
CA ARG A 35 -1.86 -28.52 -12.28
C ARG A 35 -0.89 -27.97 -13.32
N ASP A 36 -0.76 -28.64 -14.46
CA ASP A 36 0.11 -28.19 -15.54
C ASP A 36 -0.40 -26.90 -16.19
N SER A 37 -1.70 -26.77 -16.40
CA SER A 37 -2.35 -25.52 -16.83
C SER A 37 -2.00 -24.37 -15.89
N PHE A 38 -2.17 -24.58 -14.57
CA PHE A 38 -1.91 -23.54 -13.58
C PHE A 38 -0.48 -22.99 -13.68
N TRP A 39 0.51 -23.87 -13.82
CA TRP A 39 1.90 -23.45 -13.96
C TRP A 39 2.21 -22.79 -15.32
N GLN A 40 1.57 -23.20 -16.41
CA GLN A 40 1.70 -22.46 -17.68
C GLN A 40 1.08 -21.07 -17.58
N THR A 41 -0.04 -20.93 -16.88
CA THR A 41 -0.69 -19.65 -16.61
C THR A 41 0.14 -18.76 -15.67
N ALA A 42 0.90 -19.36 -14.73
CA ALA A 42 1.87 -18.62 -13.91
C ALA A 42 3.00 -17.98 -14.73
N LYS A 43 3.46 -18.62 -15.83
CA LYS A 43 4.41 -17.98 -16.76
C LYS A 43 3.83 -16.73 -17.44
N LYS A 44 2.51 -16.72 -17.62
CA LYS A 44 1.75 -15.58 -18.18
C LYS A 44 1.30 -14.58 -17.11
N LYS A 45 1.70 -14.76 -15.84
CA LYS A 45 1.34 -13.92 -14.67
C LYS A 45 -0.16 -13.82 -14.38
N ASN A 46 -0.89 -14.88 -14.71
CA ASN A 46 -2.34 -14.96 -14.56
C ASN A 46 -2.77 -15.98 -13.49
N ALA A 47 -1.80 -16.53 -12.76
CA ALA A 47 -2.02 -17.45 -11.66
C ALA A 47 -1.99 -16.71 -10.33
N TRP A 48 -2.98 -16.97 -9.49
CA TRP A 48 -3.15 -16.31 -8.21
C TRP A 48 -3.39 -17.34 -7.11
N ARG A 49 -3.09 -16.96 -5.87
CA ARG A 49 -3.54 -17.68 -4.68
C ARG A 49 -4.36 -16.77 -3.78
N VAL A 50 -5.26 -17.37 -3.03
CA VAL A 50 -5.93 -16.77 -1.89
C VAL A 50 -5.80 -17.68 -0.67
N LYS A 51 -5.35 -17.12 0.45
CA LYS A 51 -5.17 -17.83 1.73
C LYS A 51 -6.08 -17.25 2.81
N ALA A 52 -6.79 -18.13 3.51
CA ALA A 52 -7.58 -17.79 4.69
C ALA A 52 -7.41 -18.88 5.76
N GLY A 53 -6.61 -18.58 6.79
CA GLY A 53 -6.24 -19.57 7.80
C GLY A 53 -5.43 -20.72 7.18
N LYS A 54 -5.96 -21.94 7.29
CA LYS A 54 -5.37 -23.16 6.70
C LYS A 54 -5.82 -23.43 5.26
N LEU A 55 -6.93 -22.84 4.82
CA LEU A 55 -7.43 -23.01 3.46
C LEU A 55 -6.61 -22.16 2.50
N VAL A 56 -6.11 -22.80 1.44
CA VAL A 56 -5.41 -22.13 0.34
C VAL A 56 -6.07 -22.58 -0.96
N LEU A 57 -6.51 -21.60 -1.74
CA LEU A 57 -6.99 -21.81 -3.10
C LEU A 57 -6.01 -21.15 -4.06
N TYR A 58 -5.79 -21.81 -5.19
CA TYR A 58 -5.05 -21.30 -6.32
C TYR A 58 -6.02 -21.22 -7.49
N PHE A 59 -5.98 -20.14 -8.25
CA PHE A 59 -6.91 -19.97 -9.36
C PHE A 59 -6.23 -19.28 -10.55
N GLU A 60 -6.77 -19.55 -11.72
CA GLU A 60 -6.37 -18.91 -12.97
C GLU A 60 -7.39 -17.82 -13.34
N LYS A 61 -6.89 -16.61 -13.58
CA LYS A 61 -7.66 -15.47 -14.07
C LYS A 61 -7.45 -15.34 -15.58
N LYS A 62 -8.53 -15.27 -16.37
CA LYS A 62 -8.42 -15.00 -17.81
C LYS A 62 -8.04 -13.53 -18.07
N THR A 63 -7.11 -13.30 -19.00
CA THR A 63 -6.74 -11.95 -19.50
C THR A 63 -6.81 -11.91 -21.03
N GLY A 64 -7.31 -10.81 -21.62
CA GLY A 64 -7.54 -10.64 -23.06
C GLY A 64 -8.72 -9.70 -23.34
N GLU A 65 -9.35 -9.72 -24.52
CA GLU A 65 -10.54 -8.89 -24.85
C GLU A 65 -11.70 -9.02 -23.82
N ALA A 66 -11.82 -10.17 -23.15
CA ALA A 66 -12.73 -10.36 -22.02
C ALA A 66 -12.31 -9.63 -20.72
N SER A 67 -11.16 -8.94 -20.67
CA SER A 67 -10.73 -8.10 -19.54
C SER A 67 -11.42 -6.73 -19.52
N GLU A 68 -12.05 -6.34 -20.63
CA GLU A 68 -13.06 -5.27 -20.70
C GLU A 68 -14.38 -5.69 -20.06
N SER A 69 -14.62 -7.00 -19.84
CA SER A 69 -15.76 -7.42 -19.03
C SER A 69 -15.55 -7.04 -17.57
N ASP A 70 -16.63 -6.60 -16.94
CA ASP A 70 -16.68 -6.26 -15.52
C ASP A 70 -16.65 -7.52 -14.61
N HIS A 71 -16.26 -8.67 -15.15
CA HIS A 71 -16.25 -9.95 -14.45
C HIS A 71 -14.82 -10.42 -14.12
N LEU A 72 -14.65 -11.09 -12.98
CA LEU A 72 -13.51 -11.96 -12.74
C LEU A 72 -13.80 -13.33 -13.36
N VAL A 73 -13.19 -13.63 -14.50
CA VAL A 73 -13.34 -14.93 -15.18
C VAL A 73 -12.28 -15.92 -14.69
N ILE A 74 -12.73 -16.95 -13.99
CA ILE A 74 -11.95 -18.05 -13.44
C ILE A 74 -12.02 -19.26 -14.37
N THR A 75 -10.87 -19.74 -14.82
CA THR A 75 -10.75 -20.87 -15.77
C THR A 75 -10.16 -22.14 -15.16
N ASN A 76 -9.66 -22.05 -13.93
CA ASN A 76 -9.17 -23.19 -13.17
C ASN A 76 -9.13 -22.84 -11.68
N VAL A 77 -9.36 -23.82 -10.82
CA VAL A 77 -9.21 -23.72 -9.37
C VAL A 77 -8.54 -24.98 -8.86
N LEU A 78 -7.59 -24.80 -7.96
CA LEU A 78 -6.91 -25.83 -7.21
C LEU A 78 -7.02 -25.50 -5.73
N ALA A 79 -7.30 -26.49 -4.88
CA ALA A 79 -7.41 -26.33 -3.45
C ALA A 79 -6.40 -27.23 -2.73
N ASN A 80 -5.94 -26.80 -1.56
CA ASN A 80 -5.14 -27.67 -0.70
C ASN A 80 -5.99 -28.69 0.06
N GLU A 81 -5.34 -29.67 0.69
CA GLU A 81 -5.96 -30.77 1.47
C GLU A 81 -6.90 -30.29 2.61
N SER A 82 -6.83 -29.00 2.99
CA SER A 82 -7.69 -28.41 4.02
C SER A 82 -9.09 -28.02 3.51
N PHE A 83 -9.35 -28.12 2.21
CA PHE A 83 -10.68 -27.86 1.67
C PHE A 83 -11.68 -28.93 2.10
N ARG A 84 -12.80 -28.47 2.67
CA ARG A 84 -13.88 -29.32 3.21
C ARG A 84 -15.29 -28.75 3.01
N GLN A 85 -15.44 -27.46 2.69
CA GLN A 85 -16.73 -26.76 2.70
C GLN A 85 -16.89 -25.83 1.50
N TRP A 86 -17.91 -26.08 0.67
CA TRP A 86 -18.22 -25.27 -0.52
C TRP A 86 -18.44 -23.80 -0.22
N ARG A 87 -19.17 -23.48 0.86
CA ARG A 87 -19.42 -22.09 1.25
C ARG A 87 -18.14 -21.29 1.44
N GLN A 88 -17.12 -21.87 2.08
CA GLN A 88 -15.85 -21.18 2.28
C GLN A 88 -15.13 -20.90 0.96
N LEU A 89 -15.16 -21.87 0.04
CA LEU A 89 -14.52 -21.75 -1.26
C LEU A 89 -15.20 -20.67 -2.10
N PHE A 90 -16.53 -20.70 -2.25
CA PHE A 90 -17.27 -19.69 -3.00
C PHE A 90 -17.06 -18.30 -2.41
N THR A 91 -17.19 -18.14 -1.08
CA THR A 91 -16.93 -16.85 -0.41
C THR A 91 -15.53 -16.31 -0.70
N LEU A 92 -14.49 -17.16 -0.72
CA LEU A 92 -13.13 -16.69 -1.04
C LEU A 92 -12.98 -16.25 -2.50
N LEU A 93 -13.52 -17.01 -3.46
CA LEU A 93 -13.42 -16.67 -4.89
C LEU A 93 -14.27 -15.43 -5.23
N GLU A 94 -15.47 -15.30 -4.65
CA GLU A 94 -16.29 -14.09 -4.75
C GLU A 94 -15.58 -12.87 -4.16
N SER A 95 -14.84 -13.06 -3.06
CA SER A 95 -14.03 -11.99 -2.46
C SER A 95 -12.80 -11.65 -3.31
N CYS A 96 -12.25 -12.58 -4.09
CA CYS A 96 -11.25 -12.27 -5.11
C CYS A 96 -11.84 -11.38 -6.21
N ALA A 97 -13.09 -11.61 -6.64
CA ALA A 97 -13.75 -10.75 -7.62
C ALA A 97 -13.86 -9.30 -7.10
N ARG A 98 -14.31 -9.14 -5.85
CA ARG A 98 -14.33 -7.82 -5.18
C ARG A 98 -12.94 -7.21 -5.02
N TYR A 99 -11.92 -8.00 -4.66
CA TYR A 99 -10.53 -7.54 -4.57
C TYR A 99 -10.00 -6.94 -5.88
N PHE A 100 -10.39 -7.51 -7.02
CA PHE A 100 -10.06 -6.97 -8.35
C PHE A 100 -11.05 -5.91 -8.86
N LEU A 101 -11.95 -5.43 -8.00
CA LEU A 101 -12.97 -4.42 -8.33
C LEU A 101 -13.86 -4.85 -9.51
N LYS A 102 -14.24 -6.14 -9.54
CA LYS A 102 -15.14 -6.71 -10.54
C LYS A 102 -16.53 -6.88 -9.94
N SER A 103 -17.57 -6.53 -10.70
CA SER A 103 -18.97 -6.66 -10.26
C SER A 103 -19.50 -8.08 -10.26
N ALA A 104 -18.81 -9.03 -10.91
CA ALA A 104 -19.21 -10.43 -10.90
C ALA A 104 -18.04 -11.41 -10.81
N CYS A 105 -18.32 -12.59 -10.26
CA CYS A 105 -17.45 -13.76 -10.31
C CYS A 105 -17.99 -14.73 -11.36
N GLN A 106 -17.17 -15.11 -12.32
CA GLN A 106 -17.53 -16.02 -13.41
C GLN A 106 -16.63 -17.26 -13.43
N PHE A 107 -17.23 -18.42 -13.64
CA PHE A 107 -16.53 -19.68 -13.89
C PHE A 107 -16.74 -20.08 -15.35
N SER A 108 -15.65 -20.45 -16.03
CA SER A 108 -15.68 -20.92 -17.42
C SER A 108 -15.12 -22.33 -17.50
N PHE A 109 -15.97 -23.27 -17.92
CA PHE A 109 -15.62 -24.68 -18.09
C PHE A 109 -15.41 -25.02 -19.56
N SER A 110 -14.67 -26.09 -19.82
CA SER A 110 -14.46 -26.62 -21.18
C SER A 110 -15.62 -27.51 -21.65
N GLN A 111 -16.42 -28.02 -20.71
CA GLN A 111 -17.56 -28.92 -20.93
C GLN A 111 -18.71 -28.53 -19.99
N PRO A 112 -19.96 -28.89 -20.30
CA PRO A 112 -21.10 -28.70 -19.40
C PRO A 112 -20.90 -29.39 -18.05
N LEU A 113 -21.44 -28.80 -16.99
CA LEU A 113 -21.38 -29.38 -15.64
C LEU A 113 -22.35 -30.57 -15.50
N SER A 114 -22.00 -31.52 -14.63
CA SER A 114 -22.92 -32.59 -14.23
C SER A 114 -24.12 -32.02 -13.46
N SER A 115 -25.24 -32.74 -13.41
CA SER A 115 -26.46 -32.29 -12.70
C SER A 115 -26.18 -31.90 -11.25
N GLN A 116 -25.37 -32.68 -10.53
CA GLN A 116 -24.97 -32.38 -9.14
C GLN A 116 -24.20 -31.05 -9.02
N MET A 117 -23.29 -30.77 -9.95
CA MET A 117 -22.51 -29.53 -9.95
C MET A 117 -23.38 -28.34 -10.36
N THR A 118 -24.28 -28.52 -11.32
CA THR A 118 -25.28 -27.53 -11.71
C THR A 118 -26.16 -27.13 -10.52
N GLU A 119 -26.70 -28.10 -9.77
CA GLU A 119 -27.48 -27.84 -8.55
C GLU A 119 -26.66 -27.08 -7.50
N LEU A 120 -25.39 -27.44 -7.32
CA LEU A 120 -24.47 -26.75 -6.41
C LEU A 120 -24.27 -25.28 -6.80
N PHE A 121 -24.01 -24.99 -8.08
CA PHE A 121 -23.81 -23.61 -8.55
C PHE A 121 -25.09 -22.78 -8.40
N ILE A 122 -26.25 -23.34 -8.74
CA ILE A 122 -27.56 -22.70 -8.53
C ILE A 122 -27.79 -22.43 -7.03
N GLN A 123 -27.49 -23.40 -6.15
CA GLN A 123 -27.60 -23.26 -4.70
C GLN A 123 -26.77 -22.07 -4.17
N PHE A 124 -25.58 -21.83 -4.75
CA PHE A 124 -24.73 -20.70 -4.38
C PHE A 124 -25.04 -19.40 -5.15
N GLY A 125 -26.10 -19.38 -5.95
CA GLY A 125 -26.61 -18.20 -6.63
C GLY A 125 -25.94 -17.89 -7.98
N TYR A 126 -25.26 -18.87 -8.58
CA TYR A 126 -24.72 -18.73 -9.92
C TYR A 126 -25.78 -19.07 -10.97
N GLN A 127 -25.76 -18.33 -12.07
CA GLN A 127 -26.65 -18.50 -13.22
C GLN A 127 -25.83 -18.81 -14.47
N THR A 128 -26.42 -19.58 -15.40
CA THR A 128 -25.78 -19.85 -16.68
C THR A 128 -25.84 -18.63 -17.60
N VAL A 129 -24.74 -18.32 -18.28
CA VAL A 129 -24.65 -17.24 -19.28
C VAL A 129 -24.98 -17.74 -20.68
N ASP A 130 -24.79 -19.04 -20.93
CA ASP A 130 -25.00 -19.65 -22.24
C ASP A 130 -26.03 -20.80 -22.19
N THR A 131 -26.54 -21.18 -23.35
CA THR A 131 -27.45 -22.32 -23.52
C THR A 131 -26.74 -23.67 -23.32
N ARG A 132 -25.40 -23.66 -23.30
CA ARG A 132 -24.56 -24.86 -23.19
C ARG A 132 -24.14 -25.17 -21.74
N THR A 133 -24.50 -24.32 -20.77
CA THR A 133 -24.14 -24.40 -19.34
C THR A 133 -22.64 -24.44 -19.03
N THR A 134 -21.81 -23.84 -19.90
CA THR A 134 -20.34 -23.84 -19.73
C THR A 134 -19.82 -22.61 -19.00
N GLN A 135 -20.66 -21.58 -18.85
CA GLN A 135 -20.31 -20.33 -18.19
C GLN A 135 -21.30 -20.01 -17.09
N TRP A 136 -20.78 -19.81 -15.88
CA TRP A 136 -21.57 -19.57 -14.67
C TRP A 136 -21.18 -18.26 -14.04
N VAL A 137 -22.13 -17.35 -13.84
CA VAL A 137 -21.87 -16.01 -13.31
C VAL A 137 -22.71 -15.74 -12.07
N LYS A 138 -22.12 -15.00 -11.14
CA LYS A 138 -22.81 -14.43 -9.98
C LYS A 138 -22.32 -13.00 -9.76
N ASN A 139 -23.26 -12.07 -9.69
CA ASN A 139 -22.95 -10.70 -9.28
C ASN A 139 -22.50 -10.70 -7.82
N VAL A 140 -21.40 -10.02 -7.56
CA VAL A 140 -20.83 -9.84 -6.22
C VAL A 140 -21.01 -8.38 -5.83
N SER A 141 -21.48 -8.17 -4.61
CA SER A 141 -21.55 -6.83 -4.02
C SER A 141 -20.93 -6.87 -2.64
N GLY A 142 -20.40 -5.74 -2.21
CA GLY A 142 -19.84 -5.56 -0.89
C GLY A 142 -20.38 -4.29 -0.25
N LYS A 143 -20.36 -4.25 1.07
CA LYS A 143 -20.54 -3.02 1.82
C LYS A 143 -19.17 -2.39 2.07
N SER A 144 -18.83 -1.39 1.28
CA SER A 144 -17.48 -0.86 1.21
C SER A 144 -17.24 0.25 2.23
N ALA A 145 -16.11 0.16 2.94
CA ALA A 145 -15.70 1.13 3.94
C ALA A 145 -14.39 1.83 3.57
N VAL A 146 -14.21 3.04 4.09
CA VAL A 146 -12.90 3.71 4.17
C VAL A 146 -12.58 3.95 5.64
N VAL A 147 -11.42 3.45 6.08
CA VAL A 147 -10.93 3.56 7.46
C VAL A 147 -9.75 4.52 7.47
N PHE A 148 -9.93 5.71 8.03
CA PHE A 148 -8.87 6.69 8.18
C PHE A 148 -8.23 6.63 9.57
N GLY A 149 -6.95 6.28 9.61
CA GLY A 149 -6.19 6.24 10.86
C GLY A 149 -5.79 7.60 11.41
N GLY A 150 -5.40 7.63 12.68
CA GLY A 150 -4.78 8.80 13.30
C GLY A 150 -3.33 8.99 12.85
N GLY A 151 -2.90 10.27 12.76
CA GLY A 151 -1.58 10.62 12.24
C GLY A 151 -1.27 12.12 12.06
N GLY A 152 -2.09 13.02 12.62
CA GLY A 152 -1.76 14.46 12.65
C GLY A 152 -1.49 15.02 11.25
N ALA A 153 -0.33 15.64 11.05
CA ALA A 153 0.07 16.22 9.76
C ALA A 153 0.17 15.21 8.61
N HIS A 154 0.23 13.90 8.89
CA HIS A 154 0.22 12.87 7.85
C HIS A 154 -1.15 12.73 7.15
N GLY A 155 -2.19 13.42 7.62
CA GLY A 155 -3.55 13.35 7.06
C GLY A 155 -3.66 13.74 5.59
N ALA A 156 -2.74 14.56 5.04
CA ALA A 156 -2.74 14.89 3.62
C ALA A 156 -2.68 13.64 2.70
N TYR A 157 -2.01 12.57 3.15
CA TYR A 157 -2.00 11.29 2.44
C TYR A 157 -3.41 10.71 2.25
N GLN A 158 -4.29 10.86 3.24
CA GLN A 158 -5.66 10.35 3.18
C GLN A 158 -6.51 11.06 2.14
N ILE A 159 -6.24 12.35 1.86
CA ILE A 159 -6.90 13.09 0.78
C ILE A 159 -6.46 12.55 -0.58
N GLY A 160 -5.19 12.20 -0.75
CA GLY A 160 -4.71 11.51 -1.94
C GLY A 160 -5.42 10.17 -2.17
N VAL A 161 -5.59 9.38 -1.11
CA VAL A 161 -6.38 8.14 -1.17
C VAL A 161 -7.82 8.43 -1.60
N TRP A 162 -8.46 9.44 -1.00
CA TRP A 162 -9.82 9.85 -1.37
C TRP A 162 -9.91 10.20 -2.86
N LYS A 163 -9.01 11.03 -3.38
CA LYS A 163 -8.94 11.39 -4.80
C LYS A 163 -8.92 10.15 -5.70
N ALA A 164 -8.02 9.21 -5.42
CA ALA A 164 -7.88 8.00 -6.22
C ALA A 164 -9.15 7.12 -6.19
N LEU A 165 -9.81 7.01 -5.03
CA LEU A 165 -11.06 6.26 -4.87
C LEU A 165 -12.23 6.94 -5.60
N GLN A 166 -12.32 8.27 -5.55
CA GLN A 166 -13.36 9.02 -6.25
C GLN A 166 -13.24 8.88 -7.77
N GLU A 167 -12.03 9.01 -8.32
CA GLU A 167 -11.78 8.80 -9.75
C GLU A 167 -12.05 7.37 -10.21
N ALA A 168 -11.85 6.38 -9.32
CA ALA A 168 -12.16 4.98 -9.61
C ALA A 168 -13.65 4.66 -9.52
N GLY A 169 -14.50 5.63 -9.16
CA GLY A 169 -15.94 5.41 -8.96
C GLY A 169 -16.25 4.47 -7.80
N PHE A 170 -15.36 4.36 -6.81
CA PHE A 170 -15.54 3.45 -5.69
C PHE A 170 -16.68 3.93 -4.78
N SER A 171 -17.73 3.13 -4.65
CA SER A 171 -18.91 3.48 -3.85
C SER A 171 -18.63 3.25 -2.37
N ILE A 172 -18.60 4.33 -1.58
CA ILE A 172 -18.31 4.28 -0.14
C ILE A 172 -19.62 4.29 0.64
N GLU A 173 -19.81 3.30 1.51
CA GLU A 173 -21.00 3.20 2.38
C GLU A 173 -20.71 3.56 3.84
N ILE A 174 -19.48 3.31 4.29
CA ILE A 174 -19.05 3.54 5.67
C ILE A 174 -17.73 4.30 5.67
N ILE A 175 -17.62 5.33 6.51
CA ILE A 175 -16.37 5.98 6.84
C ILE A 175 -16.14 5.80 8.33
N THR A 176 -14.94 5.40 8.73
CA THR A 176 -14.53 5.41 10.13
C THR A 176 -13.24 6.19 10.28
N GLY A 177 -13.15 7.07 11.27
CA GLY A 177 -12.03 7.98 11.42
C GLY A 177 -11.58 8.16 12.86
N THR A 178 -10.27 8.18 13.07
CA THR A 178 -9.66 8.52 14.36
C THR A 178 -8.71 9.70 14.19
N SER A 179 -8.77 10.69 15.10
CA SER A 179 -7.88 11.86 15.08
C SER A 179 -7.99 12.63 13.77
N VAL A 180 -6.89 12.87 13.07
CA VAL A 180 -6.93 13.44 11.72
C VAL A 180 -7.83 12.67 10.75
N GLY A 181 -7.96 11.35 10.94
CA GLY A 181 -8.90 10.55 10.15
C GLY A 181 -10.36 10.89 10.40
N ALA A 182 -10.72 11.44 11.58
CA ALA A 182 -12.04 11.98 11.82
C ALA A 182 -12.28 13.28 11.05
N ILE A 183 -11.27 14.17 11.01
CA ILE A 183 -11.28 15.41 10.22
C ILE A 183 -11.47 15.08 8.74
N ASN A 184 -10.62 14.20 8.20
CA ASN A 184 -10.72 13.82 6.79
C ASN A 184 -11.98 12.99 6.50
N GLY A 185 -12.48 12.24 7.47
CA GLY A 185 -13.75 11.52 7.35
C GLY A 185 -14.94 12.47 7.20
N VAL A 186 -14.98 13.58 7.95
CA VAL A 186 -16.05 14.58 7.81
C VAL A 186 -15.94 15.39 6.52
N LEU A 187 -14.71 15.70 6.07
CA LEU A 187 -14.46 16.33 4.76
C LEU A 187 -14.91 15.41 3.61
N MET A 188 -14.56 14.12 3.66
CA MET A 188 -15.01 13.13 2.68
C MET A 188 -16.54 12.98 2.69
N LEU A 189 -17.16 12.97 3.87
CA LEU A 189 -18.62 12.94 3.98
C LEU A 189 -19.26 14.19 3.33
N GLN A 190 -18.67 15.37 3.51
CA GLN A 190 -19.10 16.60 2.86
C GLN A 190 -18.98 16.51 1.33
N GLY A 191 -17.94 15.84 0.82
CA GLY A 191 -17.82 15.47 -0.59
C GLY A 191 -17.18 16.54 -1.49
N ASP A 192 -16.61 17.59 -0.90
CA ASP A 192 -15.89 18.64 -1.62
C ASP A 192 -14.38 18.34 -1.59
N LEU A 193 -13.92 17.57 -2.58
CA LEU A 193 -12.51 17.16 -2.66
C LEU A 193 -11.60 18.37 -2.91
N ASP A 194 -11.98 19.29 -3.80
CA ASP A 194 -11.17 20.46 -4.15
C ASP A 194 -10.92 21.35 -2.92
N GLN A 195 -11.95 21.57 -2.10
CA GLN A 195 -11.81 22.28 -0.83
C GLN A 195 -10.87 21.53 0.12
N ALA A 196 -10.94 20.20 0.20
CA ALA A 196 -10.07 19.41 1.05
C ALA A 196 -8.61 19.44 0.58
N GLU A 197 -8.35 19.35 -0.72
CA GLU A 197 -7.00 19.50 -1.30
C GLU A 197 -6.44 20.90 -1.01
N PHE A 198 -7.25 21.94 -1.23
CA PHE A 198 -6.88 23.32 -0.95
C PHE A 198 -6.55 23.53 0.53
N LEU A 199 -7.40 23.04 1.44
CA LEU A 199 -7.20 23.16 2.89
C LEU A 199 -5.87 22.53 3.29
N TRP A 200 -5.59 21.30 2.86
CA TRP A 200 -4.38 20.58 3.25
C TRP A 200 -3.09 21.16 2.67
N THR A 201 -3.12 21.62 1.42
CA THR A 201 -1.93 22.20 0.75
C THR A 201 -1.58 23.60 1.29
N ASN A 202 -2.53 24.29 1.92
CA ASN A 202 -2.33 25.60 2.55
C ASN A 202 -2.28 25.56 4.08
N LEU A 203 -2.32 24.37 4.68
CA LEU A 203 -2.36 24.20 6.13
C LEU A 203 -0.98 24.46 6.76
N SER A 204 -0.99 25.25 7.84
CA SER A 204 0.19 25.58 8.64
C SER A 204 -0.05 25.32 10.13
N THR A 205 1.03 25.14 10.90
CA THR A 205 0.93 24.66 12.28
C THR A 205 0.17 25.62 13.21
N ASN A 206 0.28 26.92 13.00
CA ASN A 206 -0.43 27.97 13.74
C ASN A 206 -1.95 28.01 13.47
N GLN A 207 -2.41 27.44 12.35
CA GLN A 207 -3.85 27.30 12.07
C GLN A 207 -4.49 26.13 12.83
N ILE A 208 -3.67 25.24 13.41
CA ILE A 208 -4.13 24.06 14.16
C ILE A 208 -3.90 24.24 15.66
N LEU A 209 -2.74 24.79 16.04
CA LEU A 209 -2.30 24.99 17.41
C LEU A 209 -2.04 26.48 17.67
N ALA A 210 -2.45 26.98 18.83
CA ALA A 210 -2.15 28.35 19.25
C ALA A 210 -0.65 28.48 19.65
N VAL A 211 0.22 28.65 18.65
CA VAL A 211 1.68 28.82 18.79
C VAL A 211 2.06 30.27 18.44
N PRO A 212 3.01 30.92 19.14
CA PRO A 212 3.43 32.29 18.83
C PRO A 212 4.00 32.44 17.41
N GLU A 213 3.66 33.52 16.69
CA GLU A 213 3.96 33.72 15.26
C GLU A 213 5.47 33.83 14.93
N ASN A 214 6.32 34.16 15.89
CA ASN A 214 7.75 34.45 15.68
C ASN A 214 8.70 33.31 16.09
N VAL A 215 8.20 32.10 16.29
CA VAL A 215 9.06 30.96 16.64
C VAL A 215 9.58 30.30 15.36
N PRO A 216 10.90 30.29 15.09
CA PRO A 216 11.46 29.59 13.94
C PRO A 216 11.03 28.11 13.95
N LEU A 217 10.71 27.54 12.79
CA LEU A 217 10.27 26.13 12.67
C LEU A 217 11.31 25.14 13.24
N THR A 218 12.60 25.48 13.16
CA THR A 218 13.70 24.71 13.79
C THR A 218 13.61 24.73 15.30
N ASP A 219 13.26 25.88 15.89
CA ASP A 219 13.09 26.04 17.33
C ASP A 219 11.80 25.36 17.78
N LEU A 220 10.71 25.44 17.01
CA LEU A 220 9.45 24.74 17.29
C LEU A 220 9.64 23.22 17.38
N ARG A 221 10.48 22.62 16.53
CA ARG A 221 10.85 21.19 16.63
C ARG A 221 11.54 20.89 17.95
N GLN A 222 12.55 21.69 18.31
CA GLN A 222 13.27 21.51 19.57
C GLN A 222 12.36 21.76 20.77
N GLN A 223 11.44 22.72 20.67
CA GLN A 223 10.44 23.03 21.68
C GLN A 223 9.46 21.88 21.85
N LEU A 224 8.86 21.35 20.78
CA LEU A 224 7.97 20.18 20.85
C LEU A 224 8.66 18.94 21.43
N LEU A 225 9.92 18.68 21.07
CA LEU A 225 10.70 17.58 21.65
C LEU A 225 11.04 17.81 23.13
N THR A 226 11.40 19.04 23.48
CA THR A 226 11.69 19.45 24.86
C THR A 226 10.42 19.43 25.70
N ASP A 227 9.30 19.85 25.12
CA ASP A 227 7.98 19.87 25.74
C ASP A 227 7.49 18.45 25.90
N ILE A 228 7.53 17.56 24.91
CA ILE A 228 7.21 16.12 25.10
C ILE A 228 8.07 15.49 26.21
N ARG A 229 9.36 15.84 26.29
CA ARG A 229 10.27 15.36 27.35
C ARG A 229 9.99 15.98 28.72
N ARG A 230 9.58 17.25 28.78
CA ARG A 230 9.25 18.01 30.00
C ARG A 230 7.80 17.75 30.43
N MET A 231 6.94 17.31 29.52
CA MET A 231 5.51 17.02 29.66
C MET A 231 5.26 15.80 30.54
N THR A 232 6.23 14.87 30.64
CA THR A 232 6.17 13.78 31.62
C THR A 232 6.22 14.28 33.08
N LYS A 233 6.66 15.52 33.33
CA LYS A 233 6.74 16.13 34.67
C LYS A 233 5.80 17.32 34.89
N THR A 234 5.41 18.08 33.85
CA THR A 234 4.71 19.37 34.02
C THR A 234 3.39 19.51 33.24
N ALA A 235 3.06 18.61 32.31
CA ALA A 235 1.88 18.80 31.43
C ALA A 235 0.52 18.65 32.13
N VAL A 236 0.53 18.08 33.34
CA VAL A 236 -0.64 18.05 34.23
C VAL A 236 -0.99 19.47 34.71
N LEU A 237 -0.03 20.41 34.75
CA LEU A 237 -0.21 21.75 35.32
C LEU A 237 -0.77 22.79 34.33
N THR A 238 -0.53 22.67 33.02
CA THR A 238 -0.94 23.67 32.00
C THR A 238 -2.11 23.24 31.11
N ARG A 239 -2.69 22.05 31.31
CA ARG A 239 -3.87 21.51 30.58
C ARG A 239 -3.72 21.39 29.04
N GLY A 240 -2.51 21.54 28.47
CA GLY A 240 -2.21 21.37 27.03
C GLY A 240 -2.39 22.63 26.18
N ILE A 241 -1.91 22.62 24.93
CA ILE A 241 -2.08 23.75 23.99
C ILE A 241 -3.53 23.79 23.49
N SER A 242 -4.12 24.99 23.42
CA SER A 242 -5.50 25.16 22.95
C SER A 242 -5.68 24.72 21.50
N SER A 243 -6.72 23.92 21.25
CA SER A 243 -7.17 23.49 19.92
C SER A 243 -8.28 24.37 19.34
N GLN A 244 -8.51 25.56 19.91
CA GLN A 244 -9.50 26.52 19.40
C GLN A 244 -9.31 26.90 17.92
N PRO A 245 -8.08 27.15 17.40
CA PRO A 245 -7.89 27.45 15.99
C PRO A 245 -8.41 26.35 15.06
N LEU A 246 -8.19 25.08 15.42
CA LEU A 246 -8.72 23.93 14.69
C LEU A 246 -10.26 23.89 14.73
N GLU A 247 -10.87 24.17 15.89
CA GLU A 247 -12.32 24.19 16.01
C GLU A 247 -12.95 25.29 15.13
N GLU A 248 -12.36 26.49 15.13
CA GLU A 248 -12.79 27.61 14.29
C GLU A 248 -12.62 27.29 12.80
N LEU A 249 -11.50 26.68 12.42
CA LEU A 249 -11.27 26.20 11.05
C LEU A 249 -12.37 25.22 10.62
N LEU A 250 -12.68 24.21 11.45
CA LEU A 250 -13.74 23.25 11.15
C LEU A 250 -15.12 23.92 11.06
N ARG A 251 -15.44 24.85 11.96
CA ARG A 251 -16.71 25.58 11.92
C ARG A 251 -16.84 26.44 10.65
N LYS A 252 -15.74 26.97 10.13
CA LYS A 252 -15.71 27.76 8.89
C LYS A 252 -15.78 26.88 7.64
N SER A 253 -15.16 25.70 7.67
CA SER A 253 -15.01 24.83 6.50
C SER A 253 -16.18 23.85 6.29
N LEU A 254 -16.94 23.52 7.34
CA LEU A 254 -17.97 22.47 7.27
C LEU A 254 -19.40 23.03 7.07
N ASP A 255 -20.12 22.48 6.10
CA ASP A 255 -21.56 22.62 5.97
C ASP A 255 -22.28 21.57 6.83
N LEU A 256 -22.52 21.94 8.08
CA LEU A 256 -23.15 21.07 9.08
C LEU A 256 -24.56 20.61 8.68
N LYS A 257 -25.30 21.43 7.91
CA LYS A 257 -26.66 21.08 7.46
C LYS A 257 -26.60 19.99 6.40
N SER A 258 -25.70 20.13 5.42
CA SER A 258 -25.47 19.11 4.40
C SER A 258 -25.01 17.78 5.03
N ILE A 259 -24.09 17.84 6.00
CA ILE A 259 -23.55 16.65 6.67
C ILE A 259 -24.66 15.82 7.34
N VAL A 260 -25.56 16.43 8.11
CA VAL A 260 -26.61 15.68 8.83
C VAL A 260 -27.71 15.13 7.91
N GLN A 261 -27.90 15.73 6.73
CA GLN A 261 -28.89 15.25 5.75
C GLN A 261 -28.40 14.02 4.97
N LYS A 262 -27.09 13.78 4.90
CA LYS A 262 -26.52 12.65 4.17
C LYS A 262 -26.72 11.33 4.90
N THR A 263 -27.44 10.41 4.26
CA THR A 263 -27.68 9.06 4.77
C THR A 263 -26.54 8.07 4.46
N LYS A 264 -25.79 8.32 3.38
CA LYS A 264 -24.60 7.56 2.98
C LYS A 264 -23.53 8.49 2.39
N PRO A 265 -22.23 8.20 2.60
CA PRO A 265 -21.71 7.20 3.54
C PRO A 265 -22.04 7.55 5.00
N GLN A 266 -22.00 6.58 5.91
CA GLN A 266 -22.15 6.81 7.35
C GLN A 266 -20.78 7.00 8.01
N LEU A 267 -20.59 8.10 8.73
CA LEU A 267 -19.34 8.44 9.40
C LEU A 267 -19.38 8.09 10.90
N PHE A 268 -18.39 7.31 11.33
CA PHE A 268 -18.16 6.97 12.73
C PHE A 268 -16.77 7.46 13.16
N THR A 269 -16.74 8.27 14.20
CA THR A 269 -15.50 8.80 14.76
C THR A 269 -15.18 8.14 16.10
N VAL A 270 -13.90 7.88 16.38
CA VAL A 270 -13.46 7.35 17.67
C VAL A 270 -12.78 8.43 18.49
N THR A 271 -13.17 8.56 19.76
CA THR A 271 -12.48 9.37 20.78
C THR A 271 -12.30 8.56 22.07
N THR A 272 -11.46 9.03 22.99
CA THR A 272 -11.22 8.37 24.28
C THR A 272 -11.74 9.25 25.42
N LYS A 273 -12.67 8.72 26.22
CA LYS A 273 -13.17 9.36 27.44
C LYS A 273 -12.12 9.23 28.57
N ILE A 274 -11.88 10.32 29.29
CA ILE A 274 -11.01 10.37 30.48
C ILE A 274 -11.80 10.82 31.73
N PRO A 275 -11.42 10.33 32.94
CA PRO A 275 -10.22 9.55 33.27
C PRO A 275 -10.33 8.03 33.03
N GLU A 276 -11.51 7.50 32.69
CA GLU A 276 -11.75 6.05 32.63
C GLU A 276 -11.02 5.35 31.48
N MET A 277 -10.46 6.11 30.53
CA MET A 277 -9.77 5.61 29.34
C MET A 277 -10.67 4.66 28.54
N ILE A 278 -11.94 5.04 28.37
CA ILE A 278 -12.94 4.26 27.64
C ILE A 278 -13.05 4.79 26.21
N GLU A 279 -13.05 3.88 25.25
CA GLU A 279 -13.29 4.24 23.86
C GLU A 279 -14.76 4.63 23.65
N LYS A 280 -14.96 5.71 22.90
CA LYS A 280 -16.28 6.20 22.51
C LYS A 280 -16.33 6.30 21.00
N VAL A 281 -17.20 5.49 20.39
CA VAL A 281 -17.56 5.59 18.97
C VAL A 281 -18.74 6.56 18.84
N VAL A 282 -18.63 7.52 17.93
CA VAL A 282 -19.58 8.61 17.72
C VAL A 282 -20.10 8.57 16.27
N PRO A 283 -21.37 8.24 16.04
CA PRO A 283 -21.99 8.37 14.71
C PRO A 283 -22.27 9.84 14.41
N ILE A 284 -21.44 10.47 13.56
CA ILE A 284 -21.39 11.93 13.40
C ILE A 284 -22.72 12.50 12.90
N GLN A 285 -23.35 11.90 11.89
CA GLN A 285 -24.63 12.39 11.36
C GLN A 285 -25.80 12.30 12.35
N LYS A 286 -25.66 11.56 13.46
CA LYS A 286 -26.69 11.47 14.50
C LYS A 286 -26.52 12.50 15.60
N MET A 287 -25.42 13.26 15.60
CA MET A 287 -25.16 14.28 16.61
C MET A 287 -25.86 15.60 16.24
N PRO A 288 -26.18 16.45 17.23
CA PRO A 288 -26.63 17.80 16.96
C PRO A 288 -25.59 18.54 16.08
N PRO A 289 -26.01 19.27 15.03
CA PRO A 289 -25.10 19.91 14.09
C PRO A 289 -23.98 20.72 14.77
N GLU A 290 -24.34 21.52 15.78
CA GLU A 290 -23.45 22.38 16.54
C GLU A 290 -22.34 21.65 17.32
N GLN A 291 -22.59 20.38 17.69
CA GLN A 291 -21.64 19.53 18.40
C GLN A 291 -20.70 18.75 17.46
N ILE A 292 -20.99 18.67 16.17
CA ILE A 292 -20.16 17.90 15.21
C ILE A 292 -18.69 18.36 15.26
N PRO A 293 -18.36 19.66 15.14
CA PRO A 293 -16.98 20.11 15.25
C PRO A 293 -16.33 19.73 16.58
N GLU A 294 -17.10 19.73 17.68
CA GLU A 294 -16.60 19.38 19.01
C GLU A 294 -16.19 17.91 19.10
N TRP A 295 -16.98 17.00 18.54
CA TRP A 295 -16.66 15.57 18.51
C TRP A 295 -15.46 15.26 17.61
N ILE A 296 -15.31 15.98 16.49
CA ILE A 296 -14.14 15.85 15.62
C ILE A 296 -12.87 16.36 16.34
N VAL A 297 -12.94 17.53 16.99
CA VAL A 297 -11.83 18.07 17.80
C VAL A 297 -11.48 17.14 18.96
N ALA A 298 -12.48 16.57 19.65
CA ALA A 298 -12.27 15.59 20.71
C ALA A 298 -11.47 14.38 20.22
N SER A 299 -11.80 13.87 19.02
CA SER A 299 -11.07 12.76 18.40
C SER A 299 -9.63 13.10 18.04
N ALA A 300 -9.32 14.37 17.74
CA ALA A 300 -7.99 14.86 17.35
C ALA A 300 -7.19 15.52 18.49
N SER A 301 -7.72 15.53 19.71
CA SER A 301 -7.09 16.19 20.86
C SER A 301 -5.97 15.33 21.47
N PHE A 302 -4.77 15.37 20.87
CA PHE A 302 -3.59 14.60 21.28
C PHE A 302 -2.99 15.10 22.61
N TYR A 303 -3.68 14.80 23.72
CA TYR A 303 -3.24 15.16 25.08
C TYR A 303 -1.92 14.46 25.44
N PRO A 304 -0.96 15.09 26.14
CA PRO A 304 -1.01 16.45 26.68
C PRO A 304 -0.47 17.53 25.74
N ALA A 305 -0.06 17.18 24.51
CA ALA A 305 0.38 18.19 23.53
C ALA A 305 -0.76 19.16 23.20
N MET A 306 -1.98 18.63 23.07
CA MET A 306 -3.21 19.40 22.90
C MET A 306 -4.11 19.28 24.13
N ALA A 307 -4.90 20.32 24.42
CA ALA A 307 -5.89 20.27 25.48
C ALA A 307 -6.98 19.22 25.19
N TYR A 308 -7.53 18.60 26.24
CA TYR A 308 -8.70 17.75 26.11
C TYR A 308 -9.94 18.59 25.73
N LYS A 309 -10.89 18.00 25.01
CA LYS A 309 -12.18 18.62 24.73
C LYS A 309 -13.18 18.22 25.81
N LYS A 310 -13.85 19.20 26.41
CA LYS A 310 -14.99 18.95 27.30
C LYS A 310 -16.27 19.00 26.47
N ILE A 311 -17.06 17.94 26.51
CA ILE A 311 -18.38 17.86 25.88
C ILE A 311 -19.34 17.44 26.98
N ASP A 312 -20.37 18.26 27.21
CA ASP A 312 -21.23 18.18 28.38
C ASP A 312 -20.43 18.16 29.70
N LYS A 313 -20.56 17.08 30.47
CA LYS A 313 -19.84 16.85 31.74
C LYS A 313 -18.55 16.06 31.58
N ASP A 314 -18.36 15.41 30.45
CA ASP A 314 -17.28 14.46 30.21
C ASP A 314 -16.09 15.12 29.48
N ARG A 315 -14.92 14.50 29.60
CA ARG A 315 -13.68 14.95 28.97
C ARG A 315 -13.19 13.90 28.00
N TYR A 316 -12.75 14.36 26.84
CA TYR A 316 -12.37 13.51 25.72
C TYR A 316 -11.01 13.92 25.16
N ILE A 317 -10.22 12.92 24.79
CA ILE A 317 -8.91 13.04 24.15
C ILE A 317 -8.86 12.19 22.88
N ASP A 318 -7.73 12.23 22.19
CA ASP A 318 -7.51 11.56 20.92
C ASP A 318 -7.95 10.09 20.93
N GLY A 319 -8.66 9.67 19.88
CA GLY A 319 -9.14 8.29 19.77
C GLY A 319 -8.00 7.27 19.61
N GLY A 320 -6.84 7.71 19.12
CA GLY A 320 -5.63 6.91 18.92
C GLY A 320 -5.11 6.29 20.21
N TYR A 321 -5.48 6.81 21.38
CA TYR A 321 -5.19 6.20 22.68
C TYR A 321 -5.83 4.83 22.88
N LYS A 322 -6.92 4.51 22.17
CA LYS A 322 -7.62 3.22 22.28
C LYS A 322 -7.79 2.51 20.94
N ASN A 323 -8.00 3.27 19.86
CA ASN A 323 -8.26 2.71 18.54
C ASN A 323 -7.80 3.64 17.42
N ASN A 324 -6.52 3.54 17.04
CA ASN A 324 -5.93 4.38 15.99
C ASN A 324 -6.39 4.03 14.57
N LEU A 325 -6.88 2.79 14.36
CA LEU A 325 -7.36 2.29 13.07
C LEU A 325 -8.67 1.52 13.29
N PRO A 326 -9.83 2.20 13.25
CA PRO A 326 -11.12 1.65 13.67
C PRO A 326 -11.77 0.70 12.65
N VAL A 327 -11.02 -0.32 12.21
CA VAL A 327 -11.48 -1.38 11.29
C VAL A 327 -12.56 -2.25 11.93
N ASP A 328 -12.47 -2.47 13.25
CA ASP A 328 -13.50 -3.15 14.03
C ASP A 328 -14.84 -2.44 13.94
N VAL A 329 -14.86 -1.11 14.08
CA VAL A 329 -16.06 -0.30 13.94
C VAL A 329 -16.67 -0.48 12.55
N ALA A 330 -15.87 -0.44 11.48
CA ALA A 330 -16.37 -0.65 10.12
C ALA A 330 -17.01 -2.05 9.96
N ILE A 331 -16.37 -3.10 10.48
CA ILE A 331 -16.89 -4.48 10.46
C ILE A 331 -18.18 -4.60 11.27
N GLU A 332 -18.27 -3.98 12.44
CA GLU A 332 -19.48 -3.95 13.28
C GLU A 332 -20.65 -3.25 12.57
N GLN A 333 -20.37 -2.24 11.74
CA GLN A 333 -21.37 -1.59 10.88
C GLN A 333 -21.69 -2.39 9.60
N GLY A 334 -21.14 -3.59 9.46
CA GLY A 334 -21.44 -4.54 8.39
C GLY A 334 -20.54 -4.42 7.16
N ALA A 335 -19.39 -3.74 7.25
CA ALA A 335 -18.45 -3.68 6.13
C ALA A 335 -17.96 -5.08 5.75
N THR A 336 -18.02 -5.39 4.46
CA THR A 336 -17.46 -6.64 3.89
C THR A 336 -16.12 -6.39 3.21
N GLU A 337 -15.74 -5.13 3.06
CA GLU A 337 -14.47 -4.70 2.50
C GLU A 337 -14.10 -3.30 2.98
N ALA A 338 -12.80 -3.02 3.04
CA ALA A 338 -12.32 -1.69 3.43
C ALA A 338 -11.01 -1.30 2.75
N PHE A 339 -10.93 -0.02 2.37
CA PHE A 339 -9.65 0.67 2.21
C PHE A 339 -9.20 1.15 3.60
N VAL A 340 -8.15 0.54 4.12
CA VAL A 340 -7.58 0.88 5.43
C VAL A 340 -6.37 1.77 5.23
N VAL A 341 -6.53 3.05 5.57
CA VAL A 341 -5.54 4.10 5.35
C VAL A 341 -4.73 4.33 6.62
N ASP A 342 -3.59 3.67 6.69
CA ASP A 342 -2.66 3.69 7.81
C ASP A 342 -1.54 4.70 7.54
N VAL A 343 -1.73 5.91 8.08
CA VAL A 343 -0.75 7.01 8.02
C VAL A 343 0.34 6.91 9.10
N GLN A 344 0.43 5.77 9.80
CA GLN A 344 1.52 5.45 10.73
C GLN A 344 1.66 6.45 11.89
N GLY A 345 0.54 7.01 12.35
CA GLY A 345 0.53 7.89 13.52
C GLY A 345 0.75 7.15 14.85
N PRO A 346 1.10 7.90 15.92
CA PRO A 346 1.20 7.33 17.26
C PRO A 346 -0.19 6.89 17.75
N GLY A 347 -0.28 5.69 18.35
CA GLY A 347 -1.52 5.19 18.93
C GLY A 347 -1.59 3.67 19.01
N ILE A 348 -2.67 3.18 19.60
CA ILE A 348 -2.95 1.74 19.75
C ILE A 348 -3.80 1.28 18.57
N THR A 349 -3.24 0.41 17.73
CA THR A 349 -4.01 -0.30 16.70
C THR A 349 -4.56 -1.59 17.29
N LYS A 350 -5.88 -1.69 17.40
CA LYS A 350 -6.55 -2.90 17.88
C LYS A 350 -6.32 -4.08 16.93
N ARG A 351 -6.21 -5.28 17.50
CA ARG A 351 -6.23 -6.52 16.73
C ARG A 351 -7.67 -6.90 16.44
N VAL A 352 -8.03 -6.96 15.15
CA VAL A 352 -9.39 -7.26 14.71
C VAL A 352 -9.42 -8.62 14.02
N LYS A 353 -10.34 -9.50 14.45
CA LYS A 353 -10.59 -10.77 13.78
C LYS A 353 -11.54 -10.53 12.59
N LYS A 354 -10.96 -10.48 11.40
CA LYS A 354 -11.70 -10.22 10.16
C LYS A 354 -12.58 -11.42 9.77
N PRO A 355 -13.85 -11.21 9.36
CA PRO A 355 -14.70 -12.26 8.82
C PRO A 355 -14.09 -12.95 7.59
N LEU A 356 -14.52 -14.19 7.32
CA LEU A 356 -14.15 -14.87 6.08
C LEU A 356 -14.66 -14.07 4.87
N GLY A 357 -13.80 -13.85 3.89
CA GLY A 357 -14.13 -13.03 2.72
C GLY A 357 -14.03 -11.52 2.93
N PHE A 358 -13.62 -11.04 4.10
CA PHE A 358 -13.33 -9.61 4.25
C PHE A 358 -12.14 -9.22 3.36
N VAL A 359 -12.38 -8.27 2.44
CA VAL A 359 -11.36 -7.74 1.53
C VAL A 359 -10.76 -6.49 2.16
N GLU A 360 -9.44 -6.42 2.21
CA GLU A 360 -8.74 -5.25 2.74
C GLU A 360 -7.69 -4.79 1.75
N TRP A 361 -7.80 -3.54 1.33
CA TRP A 361 -6.72 -2.83 0.66
C TRP A 361 -6.07 -1.93 1.71
N ARG A 362 -4.79 -2.16 1.98
CA ARG A 362 -4.07 -1.38 2.99
C ARG A 362 -3.26 -0.28 2.30
N CYS A 363 -3.73 0.96 2.40
CA CYS A 363 -3.00 2.14 1.94
C CYS A 363 -2.08 2.62 3.06
N ARG A 364 -0.78 2.39 2.88
CA ARG A 364 0.28 2.82 3.81
C ARG A 364 1.52 3.16 3.00
N SER A 365 2.06 4.35 3.20
CA SER A 365 3.28 4.73 2.51
C SER A 365 4.51 4.01 3.05
N LEU A 366 5.35 3.56 2.12
CA LEU A 366 6.70 3.10 2.41
C LEU A 366 7.65 4.29 2.63
N TRP A 367 7.25 5.44 2.10
CA TRP A 367 7.90 6.70 2.35
C TRP A 367 7.41 7.26 3.68
N THR A 368 8.32 7.92 4.37
CA THR A 368 7.99 8.74 5.54
C THR A 368 7.03 9.84 5.11
N LEU A 369 6.08 10.16 5.99
CA LEU A 369 5.11 11.22 5.78
C LEU A 369 5.50 12.52 6.52
N GLY A 370 6.63 12.51 7.22
CA GLY A 370 7.24 13.71 7.81
C GLY A 370 7.06 13.73 9.33
N THR A 371 6.90 14.92 9.89
CA THR A 371 6.71 15.08 11.33
C THR A 371 5.22 15.10 11.68
N PHE A 372 4.80 14.25 12.62
CA PHE A 372 3.41 14.07 13.03
C PHE A 372 2.66 15.35 13.48
N LEU A 373 3.32 16.30 14.17
CA LEU A 373 2.68 17.54 14.70
C LEU A 373 3.05 18.83 13.96
N ILE A 374 3.79 18.74 12.85
CA ILE A 374 4.23 19.93 12.12
C ILE A 374 3.60 19.90 10.73
N PHE A 375 2.75 20.89 10.47
CA PHE A 375 2.04 21.06 9.21
C PHE A 375 2.82 22.01 8.31
N ASP A 376 3.12 21.52 7.10
CA ASP A 376 3.89 22.19 6.07
C ASP A 376 3.25 21.94 4.71
N GLY A 377 2.86 23.00 3.99
CA GLY A 377 2.08 22.89 2.75
C GLY A 377 2.79 22.11 1.64
N GLN A 378 4.12 22.27 1.53
CA GLN A 378 4.91 21.53 0.55
C GLN A 378 4.95 20.03 0.88
N ARG A 379 5.22 19.66 2.14
CA ARG A 379 5.16 18.27 2.58
C ARG A 379 3.77 17.67 2.44
N ASN A 380 2.72 18.44 2.72
CA ASN A 380 1.34 17.99 2.56
C ASN A 380 1.03 17.69 1.09
N SER A 381 1.49 18.53 0.16
CA SER A 381 1.35 18.30 -1.29
C SER A 381 2.02 17.00 -1.72
N MET A 382 3.22 16.72 -1.22
CA MET A 382 3.94 15.46 -1.46
C MET A 382 3.17 14.25 -0.91
N ASN A 383 2.71 14.32 0.34
CA ASN A 383 1.97 13.25 1.00
C ASN A 383 0.65 12.94 0.26
N LEU A 384 -0.05 13.96 -0.22
CA LEU A 384 -1.25 13.81 -1.04
C LEU A 384 -0.94 13.05 -2.32
N GLN A 385 0.12 13.43 -3.05
CA GLN A 385 0.53 12.71 -4.27
C GLN A 385 0.91 11.25 -3.98
N LEU A 386 1.61 10.98 -2.89
CA LEU A 386 1.90 9.62 -2.43
C LEU A 386 0.62 8.82 -2.18
N GLY A 387 -0.33 9.38 -1.45
CA GLY A 387 -1.62 8.73 -1.16
C GLY A 387 -2.41 8.40 -2.42
N TYR A 388 -2.39 9.30 -3.39
CA TYR A 388 -3.01 9.12 -4.69
C TYR A 388 -2.36 7.98 -5.49
N LEU A 389 -1.05 8.06 -5.74
CA LEU A 389 -0.34 7.09 -6.58
C LEU A 389 -0.29 5.70 -5.96
N GLU A 390 -0.08 5.60 -4.65
CA GLU A 390 -0.06 4.30 -3.97
C GLU A 390 -1.45 3.65 -3.94
N THR A 391 -2.53 4.43 -3.81
CA THR A 391 -3.89 3.90 -3.92
C THR A 391 -4.17 3.44 -5.34
N LYS A 392 -3.73 4.17 -6.37
CA LYS A 392 -3.84 3.72 -7.77
C LYS A 392 -3.13 2.39 -8.03
N LYS A 393 -2.00 2.12 -7.35
CA LYS A 393 -1.35 0.79 -7.35
C LYS A 393 -2.21 -0.28 -6.67
N GLN A 394 -2.84 0.03 -5.52
CA GLN A 394 -3.78 -0.90 -4.86
C GLN A 394 -5.01 -1.21 -5.74
N LEU A 395 -5.44 -0.24 -6.55
CA LEU A 395 -6.52 -0.39 -7.54
C LEU A 395 -6.07 -1.13 -8.82
N HIS A 396 -4.82 -1.61 -8.89
CA HIS A 396 -4.24 -2.28 -10.05
C HIS A 396 -4.19 -1.43 -11.34
N GLN A 397 -4.17 -0.11 -11.21
CA GLN A 397 -4.04 0.82 -12.34
C GLN A 397 -2.58 1.14 -12.67
N TYR A 398 -1.69 1.03 -11.67
CA TYR A 398 -0.25 1.18 -11.82
C TYR A 398 0.52 0.02 -11.18
N GLU A 399 1.77 -0.12 -11.59
CA GLU A 399 2.72 -1.12 -11.11
C GLU A 399 3.87 -0.46 -10.31
N GLY A 400 4.68 -1.27 -9.63
CA GLY A 400 5.79 -0.82 -8.79
C GLY A 400 5.53 -1.01 -7.29
N HIS A 401 6.57 -0.82 -6.48
CA HIS A 401 6.47 -0.94 -5.02
C HIS A 401 6.86 0.38 -4.35
N TRP A 402 8.11 0.82 -4.52
CA TRP A 402 8.58 2.12 -4.01
C TRP A 402 8.17 3.27 -4.93
N TYR A 403 8.20 3.04 -6.24
CA TYR A 403 7.85 3.99 -7.27
C TYR A 403 6.57 3.54 -7.99
N THR A 404 6.11 4.36 -8.93
CA THR A 404 4.87 4.13 -9.66
C THR A 404 5.17 4.14 -11.15
N PHE A 405 4.72 3.11 -11.87
CA PHE A 405 4.92 2.94 -13.30
C PHE A 405 3.60 2.58 -14.00
N ASP A 406 3.42 3.07 -15.22
CA ASP A 406 2.34 2.59 -16.10
C ASP A 406 2.56 1.13 -16.52
N SER A 407 3.83 0.77 -16.76
CA SER A 407 4.20 -0.59 -17.16
C SER A 407 5.63 -0.94 -16.78
N THR A 408 5.84 -2.13 -16.23
CA THR A 408 7.17 -2.65 -15.84
C THR A 408 7.75 -3.67 -16.81
N VAL A 409 7.08 -3.92 -17.94
CA VAL A 409 7.51 -4.90 -18.96
C VAL A 409 8.93 -4.64 -19.46
N LEU A 410 9.32 -3.37 -19.61
CA LEU A 410 10.67 -3.00 -20.03
C LEU A 410 11.72 -3.41 -18.99
N ALA A 411 11.45 -3.18 -17.70
CA ALA A 411 12.37 -3.54 -16.62
C ALA A 411 12.67 -5.05 -16.63
N GLU A 412 11.65 -5.87 -16.87
CA GLU A 412 11.82 -7.32 -16.98
C GLU A 412 12.62 -7.76 -18.21
N LYS A 413 12.42 -7.09 -19.35
CA LYS A 413 13.19 -7.37 -20.58
C LYS A 413 14.68 -7.07 -20.36
N ILE A 414 14.98 -5.91 -19.79
CA ILE A 414 16.35 -5.48 -19.47
C ILE A 414 16.97 -6.43 -18.46
N TRP A 415 16.24 -6.78 -17.40
CA TRP A 415 16.72 -7.73 -16.39
C TRP A 415 17.08 -9.10 -16.98
N LYS A 416 16.23 -9.65 -17.87
CA LYS A 416 16.52 -10.91 -18.56
C LYS A 416 17.76 -10.81 -19.45
N LYS A 417 17.95 -9.68 -20.13
CA LYS A 417 19.15 -9.44 -20.98
C LYS A 417 20.40 -9.36 -20.11
N PHE A 418 20.36 -8.60 -19.02
CA PHE A 418 21.42 -8.51 -18.02
C PHE A 418 21.84 -9.88 -17.47
N LEU A 419 20.90 -10.70 -17.01
CA LEU A 419 21.21 -12.03 -16.49
C LEU A 419 21.82 -12.95 -17.56
N ARG A 420 21.37 -12.84 -18.82
CA ARG A 420 21.97 -13.57 -19.95
C ARG A 420 23.40 -13.12 -20.21
N THR A 421 23.68 -11.83 -20.17
CA THR A 421 25.03 -11.27 -20.33
C THR A 421 25.96 -11.80 -19.22
N LEU A 422 25.53 -11.78 -17.96
CA LEU A 422 26.34 -12.34 -16.86
C LEU A 422 26.63 -13.83 -17.05
N ALA A 423 25.60 -14.62 -17.38
CA ALA A 423 25.73 -16.08 -17.47
C ALA A 423 26.44 -16.56 -18.75
N LYS A 424 26.18 -15.95 -19.91
CA LYS A 424 26.69 -16.42 -21.21
C LYS A 424 27.94 -15.67 -21.66
N GLU A 425 27.93 -14.35 -21.57
CA GLU A 425 29.02 -13.51 -22.11
C GLU A 425 30.17 -13.39 -21.10
N LYS A 426 29.85 -13.18 -19.82
CA LYS A 426 30.85 -13.12 -18.73
C LYS A 426 31.10 -14.49 -18.08
N ASN A 427 30.31 -15.51 -18.43
CA ASN A 427 30.43 -16.89 -17.94
C ASN A 427 30.49 -16.99 -16.40
N LEU A 428 29.62 -16.22 -15.72
CA LEU A 428 29.49 -16.19 -14.27
C LEU A 428 28.42 -17.19 -13.77
N GLU A 429 28.70 -17.84 -12.65
CA GLU A 429 27.80 -18.73 -11.94
C GLU A 429 26.81 -17.91 -11.08
N LEU A 430 25.51 -18.09 -11.33
CA LEU A 430 24.43 -17.38 -10.63
C LEU A 430 23.66 -18.30 -9.65
N SER A 431 24.33 -19.29 -9.07
CA SER A 431 23.71 -20.27 -8.16
C SER A 431 23.20 -19.66 -6.87
N PHE A 432 23.68 -18.47 -6.48
CA PHE A 432 23.17 -17.74 -5.32
C PHE A 432 21.67 -17.44 -5.39
N PHE A 433 21.04 -17.46 -6.59
CA PHE A 433 19.58 -17.35 -6.70
C PHE A 433 18.83 -18.54 -6.09
N TYR A 434 19.49 -19.67 -5.86
CA TYR A 434 18.94 -20.82 -5.13
C TYR A 434 19.16 -20.71 -3.62
N ASP A 435 19.97 -19.76 -3.14
CA ASP A 435 20.17 -19.51 -1.72
C ASP A 435 19.00 -18.72 -1.12
N VAL A 436 18.41 -19.26 -0.06
CA VAL A 436 17.33 -18.62 0.70
C VAL A 436 17.81 -17.31 1.32
N LYS A 437 19.05 -17.25 1.80
CA LYS A 437 19.60 -16.05 2.46
C LYS A 437 19.68 -14.85 1.53
N PHE A 438 19.99 -15.06 0.26
CA PHE A 438 19.99 -13.98 -0.75
C PHE A 438 18.61 -13.31 -0.81
N TRP A 439 17.54 -14.12 -0.95
CA TRP A 439 16.18 -13.59 -1.03
C TRP A 439 15.71 -12.97 0.28
N GLU A 440 16.09 -13.53 1.43
CA GLU A 440 15.80 -12.93 2.74
C GLU A 440 16.44 -11.53 2.84
N ASN A 441 17.72 -11.41 2.49
CA ASN A 441 18.43 -10.13 2.48
C ASN A 441 17.79 -9.12 1.53
N LEU A 442 17.49 -9.52 0.29
CA LEU A 442 16.85 -8.64 -0.69
C LEU A 442 15.46 -8.19 -0.21
N ARG A 443 14.62 -9.11 0.29
CA ARG A 443 13.28 -8.76 0.82
C ARG A 443 13.36 -7.88 2.06
N ASN A 444 14.40 -8.04 2.89
CA ASN A 444 14.63 -7.19 4.05
C ASN A 444 15.01 -5.75 3.67
N VAL A 445 15.74 -5.56 2.58
CA VAL A 445 16.11 -4.24 2.05
C VAL A 445 14.93 -3.62 1.29
N TYR A 446 14.33 -4.39 0.38
CA TYR A 446 13.22 -3.95 -0.48
C TYR A 446 11.89 -3.80 0.26
N LYS A 447 11.73 -4.43 1.43
CA LYS A 447 10.51 -4.43 2.26
C LYS A 447 9.27 -5.04 1.60
N ASP A 448 9.46 -5.95 0.65
CA ASP A 448 8.37 -6.70 0.01
C ASP A 448 8.85 -8.02 -0.59
N ARG A 449 7.91 -8.87 -1.01
CA ARG A 449 8.17 -10.14 -1.68
C ARG A 449 8.81 -9.91 -3.05
N VAL A 450 10.07 -10.32 -3.14
CA VAL A 450 10.80 -10.41 -4.42
C VAL A 450 10.97 -11.86 -4.85
N VAL A 451 10.76 -12.11 -6.14
CA VAL A 451 11.03 -13.36 -6.86
C VAL A 451 11.88 -13.07 -8.09
N ILE A 452 12.33 -14.09 -8.82
CA ILE A 452 13.20 -13.92 -10.00
C ILE A 452 12.61 -12.96 -11.02
N GLU A 453 11.31 -13.07 -11.28
CA GLU A 453 10.58 -12.26 -12.26
C GLU A 453 10.49 -10.79 -11.85
N THR A 454 10.39 -10.48 -10.55
CA THR A 454 10.27 -9.10 -10.03
C THR A 454 11.60 -8.52 -9.54
N CYS A 455 12.67 -9.32 -9.49
CA CYS A 455 13.98 -8.93 -8.98
C CYS A 455 14.57 -7.74 -9.74
N GLY A 456 14.42 -7.69 -11.07
CA GLY A 456 14.95 -6.58 -11.87
C GLY A 456 14.31 -5.24 -11.54
N LEU A 457 12.98 -5.23 -11.39
CA LEU A 457 12.25 -4.04 -10.97
C LEU A 457 12.67 -3.62 -9.56
N ALA A 458 12.80 -4.57 -8.63
CA ALA A 458 13.25 -4.29 -7.28
C ALA A 458 14.66 -3.66 -7.25
N MET A 459 15.59 -4.17 -8.06
CA MET A 459 16.93 -3.56 -8.17
C MET A 459 16.87 -2.16 -8.79
N LEU A 460 16.04 -1.95 -9.81
CA LEU A 460 15.86 -0.64 -10.45
C LEU A 460 15.31 0.40 -9.46
N GLU A 461 14.27 0.05 -8.70
CA GLU A 461 13.70 0.95 -7.69
C GLU A 461 14.69 1.25 -6.56
N LEU A 462 15.47 0.27 -6.12
CA LEU A 462 16.53 0.49 -5.13
C LEU A 462 17.63 1.42 -5.66
N LEU A 463 17.99 1.32 -6.94
CA LEU A 463 18.90 2.26 -7.59
C LEU A 463 18.31 3.67 -7.66
N ALA A 464 17.04 3.79 -8.05
CA ALA A 464 16.33 5.08 -8.08
C ALA A 464 16.29 5.73 -6.69
N LYS A 465 16.07 4.93 -5.64
CA LYS A 465 16.08 5.38 -4.26
C LYS A 465 17.45 5.87 -3.82
N GLN A 466 18.52 5.17 -4.18
CA GLN A 466 19.89 5.62 -3.92
C GLN A 466 20.22 6.93 -4.66
N MET A 467 19.62 7.16 -5.82
CA MET A 467 19.75 8.44 -6.56
C MET A 467 18.78 9.53 -6.06
N TYR A 468 18.05 9.27 -4.97
CA TYR A 468 17.05 10.18 -4.39
C TYR A 468 16.05 10.70 -5.42
N LEU A 469 15.54 9.82 -6.29
CA LEU A 469 14.40 10.15 -7.15
C LEU A 469 13.14 10.26 -6.29
N LEU A 470 12.32 11.27 -6.55
CA LEU A 470 11.07 11.47 -5.83
C LEU A 470 9.99 10.48 -6.28
N PRO A 471 9.21 9.90 -5.37
CA PRO A 471 8.10 8.98 -5.70
C PRO A 471 6.79 9.69 -6.07
N ASN A 472 6.82 10.97 -6.45
CA ASN A 472 5.63 11.83 -6.59
C ASN A 472 5.01 11.86 -7.99
N LYS A 473 5.45 10.99 -8.89
CA LYS A 473 4.91 10.91 -10.24
C LYS A 473 4.93 9.48 -10.77
N VAL A 474 4.23 9.28 -11.87
CA VAL A 474 4.31 8.06 -12.65
C VAL A 474 5.53 8.14 -13.56
N TYR A 475 6.39 7.13 -13.49
CA TYR A 475 7.60 7.03 -14.30
C TYR A 475 7.42 6.09 -15.48
N GLN A 476 8.04 6.42 -16.60
CA GLN A 476 8.41 5.39 -17.58
C GLN A 476 9.70 4.71 -17.13
N VAL A 477 9.81 3.39 -17.33
CA VAL A 477 11.03 2.66 -16.97
C VAL A 477 12.26 3.21 -17.69
N SER A 478 12.12 3.59 -18.97
CA SER A 478 13.19 4.21 -19.76
C SER A 478 13.63 5.55 -19.17
N GLU A 479 12.67 6.40 -18.80
CA GLU A 479 12.93 7.68 -18.16
C GLU A 479 13.70 7.51 -16.85
N MET A 480 13.26 6.57 -15.98
CA MET A 480 13.95 6.30 -14.72
C MET A 480 15.38 5.83 -14.94
N ILE A 481 15.61 4.97 -15.94
CA ILE A 481 16.97 4.53 -16.30
C ILE A 481 17.81 5.72 -16.77
N THR A 482 17.27 6.61 -17.60
CA THR A 482 17.95 7.83 -18.03
C THR A 482 18.32 8.70 -16.84
N LEU A 483 17.40 8.91 -15.89
CA LEU A 483 17.67 9.68 -14.67
C LEU A 483 18.75 9.02 -13.80
N ILE A 484 18.77 7.69 -13.67
CA ILE A 484 19.82 6.96 -12.95
C ILE A 484 21.19 7.10 -13.65
N ARG A 485 21.21 7.25 -14.98
CA ARG A 485 22.44 7.46 -15.76
C ARG A 485 22.98 8.89 -15.61
N GLU A 486 22.11 9.88 -15.79
CA GLU A 486 22.47 11.28 -15.96
C GLU A 486 22.69 12.02 -14.63
N LYS A 487 22.03 11.58 -13.55
CA LYS A 487 22.09 12.31 -12.29
C LYS A 487 23.48 12.15 -11.66
N GLU A 488 24.30 13.19 -11.80
CA GLU A 488 25.44 13.41 -10.91
C GLU A 488 24.93 13.45 -9.47
N GLN A 489 25.67 12.81 -8.55
CA GLN A 489 25.28 12.69 -7.15
C GLN A 489 25.10 14.09 -6.53
N ARG A 490 23.85 14.53 -6.37
CA ARG A 490 23.54 15.75 -5.61
C ARG A 490 23.45 15.43 -4.12
N PRO A 491 23.84 16.35 -3.22
CA PRO A 491 23.68 16.15 -1.79
C PRO A 491 22.19 15.95 -1.43
N PHE A 492 21.88 14.90 -0.67
CA PHE A 492 20.52 14.58 -0.21
C PHE A 492 19.78 15.79 0.37
N THR A 493 20.47 16.61 1.16
CA THR A 493 19.89 17.78 1.84
C THR A 493 19.36 18.83 0.88
N GLU A 494 19.98 19.01 -0.30
CA GLU A 494 19.61 20.08 -1.25
C GLU A 494 18.35 19.75 -2.06
N ILE A 495 18.19 18.47 -2.45
CA ILE A 495 16.96 17.99 -3.14
C ILE A 495 15.78 18.08 -2.18
N VAL A 496 15.99 17.65 -0.94
CA VAL A 496 14.89 17.43 0.00
C VAL A 496 14.33 18.74 0.55
N THR A 497 15.16 19.72 0.88
CA THR A 497 14.68 21.02 1.37
C THR A 497 13.91 21.80 0.31
N ASN A 498 14.25 21.64 -0.97
CA ASN A 498 13.66 22.43 -2.05
C ASN A 498 12.43 21.78 -2.67
N GLU A 499 12.34 20.44 -2.67
CA GLU A 499 11.28 19.72 -3.39
C GLU A 499 10.27 19.02 -2.47
N ILE A 500 10.65 18.67 -1.23
CA ILE A 500 9.82 17.84 -0.34
C ILE A 500 9.25 18.63 0.86
N GLY A 501 9.95 19.68 1.30
CA GLY A 501 9.58 20.48 2.47
C GLY A 501 10.23 19.99 3.77
N LEU A 502 9.50 20.12 4.89
CA LEU A 502 10.06 19.89 6.23
C LEU A 502 10.35 18.41 6.55
N LEU A 503 11.63 18.07 6.70
CA LEU A 503 12.10 16.74 7.10
C LEU A 503 11.76 16.34 8.55
N SER A 504 11.42 15.08 8.76
CA SER A 504 11.40 14.42 10.07
C SER A 504 12.79 14.16 10.63
N MET A 505 12.86 13.89 11.93
CA MET A 505 14.11 13.48 12.58
C MET A 505 14.68 12.19 11.98
N GLU A 506 13.83 11.20 11.67
CA GLU A 506 14.27 9.92 11.10
C GLU A 506 14.97 10.12 9.74
N GLU A 507 14.44 11.00 8.90
CA GLU A 507 15.05 11.36 7.60
C GLU A 507 16.41 12.05 7.77
N TRP A 508 16.55 12.92 8.77
CA TRP A 508 17.83 13.55 9.08
C TRP A 508 18.87 12.51 9.50
N TRP A 509 18.51 11.55 10.37
CA TRP A 509 19.43 10.50 10.82
C TRP A 509 19.72 9.44 9.75
N SER A 510 18.76 9.13 8.87
CA SER A 510 18.93 8.15 7.79
C SER A 510 19.91 8.65 6.74
N SER A 511 19.94 9.96 6.46
CA SER A 511 20.84 10.58 5.47
C SER A 511 22.31 10.21 5.70
N SER A 512 22.79 10.23 6.95
CA SER A 512 24.18 9.90 7.28
C SER A 512 24.50 8.41 7.14
N ARG A 513 23.50 7.53 7.30
CA ARG A 513 23.67 6.08 7.12
C ARG A 513 23.68 5.72 5.63
N GLU A 514 22.80 6.34 4.86
CA GLU A 514 22.71 6.16 3.41
C GLU A 514 24.00 6.61 2.73
N GLN A 515 24.57 7.76 3.13
CA GLN A 515 25.88 8.22 2.67
C GLN A 515 27.02 7.21 2.91
N ARG A 516 27.05 6.52 4.06
CA ARG A 516 28.06 5.47 4.33
C ARG A 516 27.89 4.25 3.44
N LEU A 517 26.64 3.86 3.16
CA LEU A 517 26.35 2.74 2.27
C LEU A 517 26.75 3.08 0.83
N GLU A 518 26.45 4.30 0.39
CA GLU A 518 26.87 4.83 -0.91
C GLU A 518 28.39 4.79 -1.09
N GLN A 519 29.15 5.22 -0.08
CA GLN A 519 30.61 5.14 -0.10
C GLN A 519 31.10 3.70 -0.32
N LYS A 520 30.57 2.74 0.45
CA LYS A 520 30.91 1.31 0.29
C LYS A 520 30.57 0.77 -1.09
N LEU A 521 29.40 1.12 -1.63
CA LEU A 521 29.00 0.68 -2.98
C LEU A 521 29.88 1.32 -4.07
N THR A 522 30.32 2.56 -3.86
CA THR A 522 31.23 3.26 -4.77
C THR A 522 32.63 2.63 -4.76
N GLU A 523 33.14 2.25 -3.59
CA GLU A 523 34.39 1.50 -3.47
C GLU A 523 34.30 0.13 -4.13
N LEU A 524 33.20 -0.61 -3.90
CA LEU A 524 32.94 -1.88 -4.55
C LEU A 524 32.84 -1.75 -6.07
N ALA A 525 32.23 -0.67 -6.58
CA ALA A 525 32.18 -0.40 -8.02
C ALA A 525 33.56 -0.19 -8.63
N LYS A 526 34.42 0.59 -7.98
CA LYS A 526 35.82 0.78 -8.41
C LYS A 526 36.57 -0.55 -8.43
N GLU A 527 36.37 -1.38 -7.41
CA GLU A 527 36.97 -2.72 -7.34
C GLU A 527 36.48 -3.61 -8.49
N LEU A 528 35.17 -3.68 -8.72
CA LEU A 528 34.58 -4.53 -9.75
C LEU A 528 35.00 -4.14 -11.17
N TYR A 529 35.10 -2.84 -11.48
CA TYR A 529 35.49 -2.37 -12.82
C TYR A 529 36.94 -2.70 -13.18
N ALA A 530 37.82 -2.84 -12.19
CA ALA A 530 39.22 -3.20 -12.38
C ALA A 530 39.50 -4.69 -12.17
N SER A 531 38.49 -5.52 -11.90
CA SER A 531 38.65 -6.90 -11.45
C SER A 531 38.61 -7.94 -12.58
N THR A 532 39.30 -9.07 -12.38
CA THR A 532 39.17 -10.25 -13.26
C THR A 532 37.86 -10.98 -13.00
N LYS A 533 37.49 -11.86 -13.94
CA LYS A 533 36.29 -12.71 -13.84
C LYS A 533 36.26 -13.51 -12.53
N GLU A 534 37.37 -14.10 -12.14
CA GLU A 534 37.49 -14.93 -10.93
C GLU A 534 37.17 -14.12 -9.68
N LYS A 535 37.67 -12.88 -9.63
CA LYS A 535 37.43 -11.98 -8.50
C LYS A 535 35.97 -11.52 -8.43
N VAL A 536 35.35 -11.21 -9.57
CA VAL A 536 33.88 -10.93 -9.64
C VAL A 536 33.08 -12.14 -9.16
N GLN A 537 33.49 -13.35 -9.54
CA GLN A 537 32.83 -14.58 -9.11
C GLN A 537 32.93 -14.81 -7.60
N THR A 538 34.09 -14.54 -6.99
CA THR A 538 34.29 -14.61 -5.54
C THR A 538 33.37 -13.61 -4.83
N LEU A 539 33.32 -12.36 -5.30
CA LEU A 539 32.46 -11.33 -4.73
C LEU A 539 30.96 -11.65 -4.86
N LEU A 540 30.54 -12.33 -5.94
CA LEU A 540 29.17 -12.83 -6.08
C LEU A 540 28.86 -13.95 -5.08
N LYS A 541 29.85 -14.74 -4.64
CA LYS A 541 29.66 -15.79 -3.62
C LYS A 541 29.62 -15.20 -2.21
N GLU A 542 30.48 -14.22 -1.92
CA GLU A 542 30.61 -13.63 -0.58
C GLU A 542 29.53 -12.58 -0.28
N GLN A 543 29.23 -11.69 -1.24
CA GLN A 543 28.26 -10.60 -1.09
C GLN A 543 27.37 -10.45 -2.35
N PRO A 544 26.55 -11.47 -2.67
CA PRO A 544 25.77 -11.54 -3.91
C PRO A 544 24.90 -10.31 -4.16
N LEU A 545 24.23 -9.79 -3.11
CA LEU A 545 23.31 -8.67 -3.25
C LEU A 545 24.01 -7.39 -3.70
N ASN A 546 25.06 -6.97 -2.98
CA ASN A 546 25.79 -5.74 -3.29
C ASN A 546 26.49 -5.85 -4.64
N THR A 547 27.13 -7.00 -4.92
CA THR A 547 27.82 -7.23 -6.19
C THR A 547 26.84 -7.20 -7.36
N LEU A 548 25.69 -7.89 -7.27
CA LEU A 548 24.69 -7.90 -8.32
C LEU A 548 24.08 -6.51 -8.56
N PHE A 549 23.86 -5.76 -7.48
CA PHE A 549 23.35 -4.40 -7.54
C PHE A 549 24.30 -3.45 -8.29
N VAL A 550 25.60 -3.51 -7.99
CA VAL A 550 26.62 -2.72 -8.70
C VAL A 550 26.75 -3.15 -10.16
N LEU A 551 26.78 -4.45 -10.45
CA LEU A 551 26.82 -4.97 -11.82
C LEU A 551 25.61 -4.51 -12.63
N TYR A 552 24.42 -4.47 -12.02
CA TYR A 552 23.22 -4.00 -12.69
C TYR A 552 23.25 -2.50 -12.94
N ALA A 553 23.68 -1.70 -11.95
CA ALA A 553 23.89 -0.26 -12.13
C ALA A 553 24.84 0.05 -13.28
N HIS A 554 25.94 -0.71 -13.38
CA HIS A 554 26.91 -0.58 -14.45
C HIS A 554 26.34 -0.96 -15.81
N TYR A 555 25.64 -2.09 -15.89
CA TYR A 555 24.96 -2.54 -17.10
C TYR A 555 23.98 -1.49 -17.63
N LEU A 556 23.22 -0.87 -16.73
CA LEU A 556 22.32 0.22 -17.10
C LEU A 556 23.09 1.43 -17.66
N LYS A 557 24.29 1.74 -17.18
CA LYS A 557 25.11 2.86 -17.68
C LYS A 557 25.79 2.59 -19.03
N GLU A 558 26.27 1.38 -19.27
CA GLU A 558 27.07 1.03 -20.46
C GLU A 558 26.25 0.74 -21.74
N GLU A 559 24.93 0.56 -21.65
CA GLU A 559 24.10 0.17 -22.81
C GLU A 559 24.03 1.19 -23.99
N GLN A 560 24.81 2.29 -23.97
CA GLN A 560 25.10 3.10 -25.16
C GLN A 560 26.48 2.81 -25.83
N GLU A 561 27.48 2.28 -25.11
CA GLU A 561 28.81 2.08 -25.71
C GLU A 561 28.91 0.87 -26.64
N TRP A 562 27.96 -0.08 -26.56
CA TRP A 562 27.94 -1.22 -27.49
C TRP A 562 27.69 -0.79 -28.94
N HIS A 563 27.13 0.40 -29.20
CA HIS A 563 26.93 0.89 -30.56
C HIS A 563 28.02 1.84 -31.08
N LYS A 564 29.07 2.17 -30.32
CA LYS A 564 30.14 3.03 -30.87
C LYS A 564 31.60 2.67 -30.56
N ASN A 565 31.95 1.90 -29.52
CA ASN A 565 33.38 1.68 -29.23
C ASN A 565 33.69 0.24 -28.81
N PHE A 566 33.82 -0.66 -29.78
CA PHE A 566 34.74 -1.79 -29.68
C PHE A 566 35.81 -1.59 -30.75
N PRO A 567 37.12 -1.50 -30.39
CA PRO A 567 38.16 -1.64 -31.38
C PRO A 567 38.10 -3.09 -31.88
N MET A 568 37.69 -3.26 -33.14
CA MET A 568 38.02 -4.48 -33.86
C MET A 568 39.54 -4.60 -33.86
N LYS A 569 40.07 -5.58 -33.12
CA LYS A 569 41.43 -6.06 -33.37
C LYS A 569 41.45 -6.62 -34.79
N SER A 570 42.30 -6.04 -35.61
CA SER A 570 42.80 -6.62 -36.88
C SER A 570 43.40 -7.99 -36.64
#